data_AF-A0A819A5Z5-F1
#
_entry.id   AF-A0A819A5Z5-F1
#
_cell.length_a   1.000
_cell.length_b   1.000
_cell.length_c   1.000
_cell.angle_alpha   90.00
_cell.angle_beta   90.00
_cell.angle_gamma   90.00
#
_symmetry.space_group_name_H-M   'P 1'
#
loop_
_entity.id
_entity.type
_entity.pdbx_description
1 polymer ?
#
loop_
_entity_poly.entity_id
_entity_poly.type
_entity_poly.pdbx_seq_one_letter_code
_entity_poly.pdbx_strand_id
1 'polypeptide(L)'
;MLDSSQSLIQCSCLILTIFFETEPSTSSSTPTTISSTSASSTSTITTTTITTTTSKSTSTSVTSTTTSSSSTSKTTSTSTSTTTSTTTSTTTSACNLFLNQTIYSAGGKPWSVAVSDVNNDNKADIIVANYDWNNVSVLLNTGNSTFNAQTTYSVGTGPWSVAVVDVNSDNKPDVIAVNYNSNNVIVLMNIGNGTFHAQTTYSVGINPISVAVADVNNDNKPEIIVANFNADTVSILLSTGNGTFSAQTTYSISSGPCYVAVFDVNNDNKPDMIVANYHSNNVGVLLNTGNGTFHAQTTYSVGTNPISVAVADVNNDSKSDIIVTNYGSNTVGVLLNTGNGTFNAQATYSVDTGPWSVAVIDVNSDYKSDMIVANYVSNTVGVLLNTGNGTFHAQTTYSVGVGPRSVAVVDVNNDNKPDIIVANSGSNNVGVLLHC
;
A
#
# COMPACT_ATOMS: atom_id res chain seq x y z
N MET A 1 14.53 -23.52 72.12
CA MET A 1 16.00 -23.38 71.99
C MET A 1 16.24 -22.61 70.71
N LEU A 2 16.37 -21.28 70.84
CA LEU A 2 17.59 -20.48 70.60
C LEU A 2 17.74 -20.20 69.09
N ASP A 3 17.29 -19.07 68.54
CA ASP A 3 17.69 -17.65 68.74
C ASP A 3 19.08 -17.28 68.16
N SER A 4 19.05 -16.16 67.43
CA SER A 4 20.05 -15.09 67.30
C SER A 4 21.16 -15.12 66.24
N SER A 5 20.99 -14.19 65.28
CA SER A 5 21.87 -13.02 65.02
C SER A 5 22.71 -12.95 63.73
N GLN A 6 22.36 -11.92 62.93
CA GLN A 6 23.21 -10.91 62.25
C GLN A 6 24.23 -11.41 61.20
N SER A 7 24.31 -10.87 59.98
CA SER A 7 24.54 -9.46 59.65
C SER A 7 24.19 -9.20 58.17
N LEU A 8 23.33 -8.21 57.91
CA LEU A 8 23.16 -7.63 56.57
C LEU A 8 24.44 -6.91 56.16
N ILE A 9 25.07 -7.32 55.05
CA ILE A 9 25.90 -6.41 54.26
C ILE A 9 24.99 -5.87 53.15
N GLN A 10 24.36 -4.73 53.43
CA GLN A 10 23.74 -3.91 52.39
C GLN A 10 24.87 -3.36 51.51
N CYS A 11 25.13 -3.98 50.36
CA CYS A 11 25.80 -3.28 49.27
C CYS A 11 24.78 -2.31 48.68
N SER A 12 24.77 -1.05 49.16
CA SER A 12 24.01 0.00 48.49
C SER A 12 24.66 0.28 47.13
N CYS A 13 24.13 -0.32 46.06
CA CYS A 13 24.43 0.14 44.72
C CYS A 13 23.68 1.47 44.54
N LEU A 14 24.39 2.59 44.67
CA LEU A 14 23.85 3.91 44.37
C LEU A 14 23.64 3.98 42.84
N ILE A 15 22.46 3.59 42.36
CA ILE A 15 22.07 3.83 40.98
C ILE A 15 21.71 5.31 40.89
N LEU A 16 22.67 6.12 40.46
CA LEU A 16 22.43 7.52 40.11
C LEU A 16 21.80 7.57 38.71
N THR A 17 20.48 7.60 38.63
CA THR A 17 19.75 7.84 37.38
C THR A 17 19.82 9.32 37.06
N ILE A 18 20.60 9.70 36.04
CA ILE A 18 20.65 11.08 35.53
C ILE A 18 19.73 11.16 34.30
N PHE A 19 18.66 11.94 34.39
CA PHE A 19 17.85 12.31 33.23
C PHE A 19 18.49 13.51 32.52
N PHE A 20 18.64 13.44 31.19
CA PHE A 20 18.98 14.59 30.37
C PHE A 20 17.80 14.92 29.46
N GLU A 21 17.32 16.15 29.57
CA GLU A 21 16.38 16.77 28.64
C GLU A 21 17.23 17.56 27.63
N THR A 22 17.20 17.18 26.35
CA THR A 22 17.93 17.88 25.30
C THR A 22 17.00 18.82 24.55
N GLU A 23 17.07 20.11 24.85
CA GLU A 23 16.50 21.18 24.02
C GLU A 23 17.46 21.51 22.87
N PRO A 24 16.99 21.75 21.63
CA PRO A 24 17.86 22.01 20.50
C PRO A 24 18.15 23.51 20.39
N SER A 25 19.25 24.01 20.99
CA SER A 25 19.89 25.23 20.44
C SER A 25 21.34 25.47 20.86
N THR A 26 22.13 25.79 19.83
CA THR A 26 23.37 26.57 19.71
C THR A 26 24.38 26.67 20.88
N SER A 27 25.55 26.07 20.60
CA SER A 27 26.93 26.53 20.87
C SER A 27 27.52 26.42 22.29
N SER A 28 28.73 25.85 22.33
CA SER A 28 29.66 25.76 23.47
C SER A 28 29.27 24.79 24.58
N SER A 29 29.67 23.51 24.47
CA SER A 29 29.67 22.59 25.60
C SER A 29 30.92 22.78 26.46
N THR A 30 30.76 23.45 27.60
CA THR A 30 31.71 23.36 28.71
C THR A 30 31.61 21.96 29.33
N PRO A 31 32.73 21.25 29.57
CA PRO A 31 32.67 19.95 30.24
C PRO A 31 32.09 20.11 31.65
N THR A 32 30.99 19.42 31.92
CA THR A 32 30.37 19.41 33.25
C THR A 32 31.04 18.32 34.07
N THR A 33 31.84 18.70 35.07
CA THR A 33 32.47 17.75 35.98
C THR A 33 31.58 17.57 37.21
N ILE A 34 31.07 16.35 37.41
CA ILE A 34 30.40 15.98 38.66
C ILE A 34 31.37 15.10 39.46
N SER A 35 31.75 15.57 40.64
CA SER A 35 32.57 14.83 41.59
C SER A 35 31.73 14.47 42.81
N SER A 36 31.72 13.19 43.17
CA SER A 36 31.18 12.73 44.45
C SER A 36 32.25 11.99 45.23
N THR A 37 32.29 12.27 46.53
CA THR A 37 33.22 11.65 47.50
C THR A 37 32.40 11.02 48.61
N SER A 38 32.61 9.73 48.86
CA SER A 38 32.09 9.03 50.03
C SER A 38 33.25 8.56 50.91
N ALA A 39 33.11 8.77 52.22
CA ALA A 39 34.06 8.30 53.23
C ALA A 39 33.40 7.20 54.06
N SER A 40 34.07 6.06 54.17
CA SER A 40 33.71 4.96 55.10
C SER A 40 34.58 5.03 56.35
N SER A 41 34.10 4.45 57.47
CA SER A 41 34.79 4.40 58.77
C SER A 41 36.11 3.60 58.80
N THR A 42 36.60 3.17 57.63
CA THR A 42 37.91 2.58 57.39
C THR A 42 38.60 3.27 56.21
N SER A 43 39.29 4.39 56.49
CA SER A 43 40.34 5.11 55.71
C SER A 43 40.45 4.88 54.19
N THR A 44 39.32 4.85 53.48
CA THR A 44 39.24 4.66 52.02
C THR A 44 38.47 5.83 51.44
N ILE A 45 39.12 6.58 50.53
CA ILE A 45 38.53 7.70 49.81
C ILE A 45 38.39 7.28 48.35
N THR A 46 37.15 7.26 47.87
CA THR A 46 36.84 7.02 46.45
C THR A 46 36.37 8.32 45.83
N THR A 47 37.04 8.74 44.76
CA THR A 47 36.65 9.92 43.96
C THR A 47 36.29 9.46 42.56
N THR A 48 35.06 9.72 42.14
CA THR A 48 34.60 9.46 40.77
C THR A 48 34.51 10.79 40.03
N THR A 49 35.20 10.90 38.90
CA THR A 49 35.12 12.06 38.01
C THR A 49 34.48 11.62 36.69
N ILE A 50 33.36 12.26 36.33
CA ILE A 50 32.70 12.04 35.04
C ILE A 50 32.97 13.26 34.18
N THR A 51 33.52 13.05 32.99
CA THR A 51 33.73 14.11 31.99
C THR A 51 32.92 13.77 30.75
N THR A 52 32.04 14.68 30.35
CA THR A 52 31.27 14.58 29.11
C THR A 52 31.84 15.54 28.07
N THR A 53 32.10 15.04 26.88
CA THR A 53 32.53 15.85 25.74
C THR A 53 31.57 15.62 24.58
N THR A 54 30.76 16.63 24.26
CA THR A 54 29.94 16.64 23.05
C THR A 54 30.75 17.27 21.92
N SER A 55 31.08 16.47 20.91
CA SER A 55 31.70 16.98 19.68
C SER A 55 30.61 17.40 18.69
N LYS A 56 30.95 18.24 17.69
CA LYS A 56 30.02 18.68 16.63
C LYS A 56 29.61 17.55 15.66
N SER A 57 30.08 16.33 15.90
CA SER A 57 29.70 15.08 15.24
C SER A 57 28.74 14.32 16.16
N THR A 58 27.78 13.60 15.58
CA THR A 58 26.66 12.84 16.19
C THR A 58 27.05 11.70 17.16
N SER A 59 28.22 11.80 17.79
CA SER A 59 28.71 10.90 18.82
C SER A 59 28.88 11.65 20.14
N THR A 60 28.26 11.13 21.20
CA THR A 60 28.52 11.58 22.56
C THR A 60 29.43 10.55 23.22
N SER A 61 30.64 10.95 23.62
CA SER A 61 31.54 10.11 24.40
C SER A 61 31.39 10.46 25.88
N VAL A 62 31.10 9.43 26.70
CA VAL A 62 31.09 9.56 28.16
C VAL A 62 32.29 8.78 28.70
N THR A 63 33.22 9.50 29.33
CA THR A 63 34.36 8.90 30.01
C THR A 63 34.16 9.04 31.51
N SER A 64 34.08 7.90 32.20
CA SER A 64 34.09 7.85 33.66
C SER A 64 35.45 7.35 34.13
N THR A 65 36.07 8.12 35.03
CA THR A 65 37.33 7.73 35.69
C THR A 65 37.07 7.62 37.18
N THR A 66 37.27 6.41 37.70
CA THR A 66 37.09 6.12 39.12
C THR A 66 38.46 5.89 39.73
N THR A 67 38.82 6.70 40.72
CA THR A 67 40.09 6.57 41.45
C THR A 67 39.77 6.23 42.90
N SER A 68 40.23 5.06 43.34
CA SER A 68 40.12 4.62 44.73
C SER A 68 41.49 4.61 45.39
N SER A 69 41.55 5.19 46.59
CA SER A 69 42.75 5.19 47.43
C SER A 69 42.41 4.65 48.81
N SER A 70 43.13 3.64 49.25
CA SER A 70 43.01 3.06 50.59
C SER A 70 44.32 3.23 51.35
N SER A 71 44.23 3.61 52.63
CA SER A 71 45.39 3.75 53.51
C SER A 71 45.21 2.91 54.77
N THR A 72 46.12 1.96 54.99
CA THR A 72 46.35 1.32 56.29
C THR A 72 47.83 1.41 56.61
N SER A 73 48.15 1.41 57.91
CA SER A 73 49.31 2.03 58.59
C SER A 73 50.76 1.70 58.14
N LYS A 74 51.04 1.28 56.90
CA LYS A 74 52.38 1.37 56.30
C LYS A 74 52.51 1.23 54.77
N THR A 75 51.41 1.26 53.99
CA THR A 75 51.50 1.25 52.51
C THR A 75 50.26 1.92 51.90
N THR A 76 50.48 2.77 50.88
CA THR A 76 49.41 3.39 50.09
C THR A 76 49.28 2.65 48.76
N SER A 77 48.10 2.14 48.44
CA SER A 77 47.80 1.54 47.13
C SER A 77 46.73 2.38 46.42
N THR A 78 47.03 2.83 45.21
CA THR A 78 46.09 3.59 44.36
C THR A 78 45.74 2.75 43.15
N SER A 79 44.45 2.57 42.88
CA SER A 79 43.97 1.93 41.65
C SER A 79 43.08 2.89 40.87
N THR A 80 43.37 3.08 39.59
CA THR A 80 42.58 3.90 38.67
C THR A 80 41.98 2.99 37.62
N SER A 81 40.66 3.08 37.43
CA SER A 81 39.95 2.41 36.34
C SER A 81 39.25 3.46 35.48
N THR A 82 39.44 3.36 34.17
CA THR A 82 38.83 4.26 33.19
C THR A 82 37.97 3.44 32.25
N THR A 83 36.67 3.75 32.20
CA THR A 83 35.73 3.14 31.25
C THR A 83 35.25 4.23 30.30
N THR A 84 35.44 4.02 28.99
CA THR A 84 34.91 4.91 27.96
C THR A 84 33.80 4.18 27.24
N SER A 85 32.58 4.74 27.28
CA SER A 85 31.46 4.23 26.50
C SER A 85 31.10 5.26 25.44
N THR A 86 31.00 4.79 24.20
CA THR A 86 30.65 5.62 23.04
C THR A 86 29.29 5.16 22.55
N THR A 87 28.27 6.00 22.70
CA THR A 87 26.94 5.74 22.15
C THR A 87 26.79 6.58 20.88
N THR A 88 26.68 5.90 19.75
CA THR A 88 26.29 6.48 18.46
C THR A 88 24.77 6.47 18.39
N SER A 89 24.13 7.62 18.54
CA SER A 89 22.71 7.78 18.22
C SER A 89 22.59 8.02 16.71
N THR A 90 22.17 7.00 15.97
CA THR A 90 21.68 7.21 14.61
C THR A 90 20.34 7.91 14.70
N THR A 91 20.26 9.18 14.30
CA THR A 91 18.98 9.83 14.01
C THR A 91 18.40 9.15 12.77
N THR A 92 17.62 8.08 12.97
CA THR A 92 16.72 7.57 11.94
C THR A 92 15.76 8.71 11.63
N SER A 93 15.85 9.28 10.44
CA SER A 93 14.78 10.14 9.93
C SER A 93 13.49 9.33 10.01
N ALA A 94 12.54 9.76 10.83
CA ALA A 94 11.26 9.08 10.95
C ALA A 94 10.64 8.99 9.55
N CYS A 95 10.35 7.77 9.11
CA CYS A 95 9.75 7.56 7.81
C CYS A 95 8.28 8.01 7.86
N ASN A 96 7.85 8.74 6.83
CA ASN A 96 6.62 9.54 6.85
C ASN A 96 5.39 8.78 6.32
N LEU A 97 5.28 7.48 6.62
CA LEU A 97 4.40 6.39 6.15
C LEU A 97 5.10 5.38 5.21
N PHE A 98 5.72 5.84 4.12
CA PHE A 98 6.36 4.93 3.16
C PHE A 98 7.84 5.21 2.95
N LEU A 99 8.60 4.13 2.75
CA LEU A 99 9.97 4.18 2.26
C LEU A 99 10.01 4.53 0.76
N ASN A 100 11.19 4.90 0.28
CA ASN A 100 11.42 5.07 -1.15
C ASN A 100 11.18 3.76 -1.91
N GLN A 101 10.70 3.89 -3.14
CA GLN A 101 10.35 2.77 -3.99
C GLN A 101 11.56 1.86 -4.29
N THR A 102 11.39 0.55 -4.08
CA THR A 102 12.28 -0.50 -4.63
C THR A 102 11.75 -0.91 -6.00
N ILE A 103 12.63 -1.02 -7.00
CA ILE A 103 12.23 -1.20 -8.40
C ILE A 103 12.50 -2.63 -8.86
N TYR A 104 11.52 -3.21 -9.56
CA TYR A 104 11.60 -4.50 -10.22
C TYR A 104 11.26 -4.34 -11.70
N SER A 105 12.09 -4.91 -12.58
CA SER A 105 11.81 -4.90 -14.02
C SER A 105 10.48 -5.59 -14.31
N ALA A 106 9.63 -4.91 -15.07
CA ALA A 106 8.40 -5.45 -15.61
C ALA A 106 8.55 -5.62 -17.13
N GLY A 107 7.44 -5.61 -17.86
CA GLY A 107 7.47 -5.57 -19.32
C GLY A 107 7.49 -4.16 -19.91
N GLY A 108 7.29 -4.06 -21.22
CA GLY A 108 7.19 -2.79 -21.96
C GLY A 108 5.85 -2.13 -21.70
N LYS A 109 5.87 -0.91 -21.16
CA LYS A 109 4.70 -0.15 -20.71
C LYS A 109 3.77 -0.97 -19.82
N PRO A 110 4.15 -1.25 -18.56
CA PRO A 110 3.25 -1.86 -17.60
C PRO A 110 2.08 -0.91 -17.34
N TRP A 111 0.85 -1.35 -17.66
CA TRP A 111 -0.34 -0.51 -17.64
C TRP A 111 -1.29 -0.83 -16.48
N SER A 112 -1.25 -2.06 -15.99
CA SER A 112 -2.06 -2.52 -14.86
C SER A 112 -1.21 -3.44 -14.00
N VAL A 113 -1.35 -3.33 -12.69
CA VAL A 113 -0.81 -4.27 -11.71
C VAL A 113 -1.93 -4.84 -10.86
N ALA A 114 -1.86 -6.13 -10.60
CA ALA A 114 -2.69 -6.85 -9.64
C ALA A 114 -1.76 -7.66 -8.71
N VAL A 115 -2.28 -7.98 -7.53
CA VAL A 115 -1.54 -8.72 -6.50
C VAL A 115 -2.37 -9.89 -6.01
N SER A 116 -1.75 -11.06 -5.91
CA SER A 116 -2.39 -12.29 -5.43
C SER A 116 -1.31 -13.34 -5.19
N ASP A 117 -1.54 -14.27 -4.26
CA ASP A 117 -0.70 -15.46 -4.13
C ASP A 117 -1.07 -16.46 -5.24
N VAL A 118 -0.24 -16.55 -6.28
CA VAL A 118 -0.50 -17.44 -7.43
C VAL A 118 0.23 -18.79 -7.31
N ASN A 119 1.04 -18.98 -6.27
CA ASN A 119 1.82 -20.20 -6.06
C ASN A 119 1.47 -20.93 -4.75
N ASN A 120 0.51 -20.42 -3.99
CA ASN A 120 0.02 -20.93 -2.71
C ASN A 120 1.09 -20.98 -1.60
N ASP A 121 2.02 -20.02 -1.58
CA ASP A 121 3.04 -19.90 -0.53
C ASP A 121 2.70 -18.89 0.59
N ASN A 122 1.49 -18.34 0.55
CA ASN A 122 0.94 -17.28 1.41
C ASN A 122 1.70 -15.96 1.34
N LYS A 123 2.25 -15.62 0.17
CA LYS A 123 2.83 -14.31 -0.09
C LYS A 123 2.19 -13.73 -1.34
N ALA A 124 1.82 -12.46 -1.27
CA ALA A 124 1.27 -11.78 -2.44
C ALA A 124 2.34 -11.64 -3.52
N ASP A 125 2.07 -12.19 -4.71
CA ASP A 125 2.87 -12.04 -5.92
C ASP A 125 2.38 -10.84 -6.74
N ILE A 126 3.21 -10.36 -7.67
CA ILE A 126 2.88 -9.23 -8.55
C ILE A 126 2.60 -9.73 -9.97
N ILE A 127 1.43 -9.36 -10.50
CA ILE A 127 0.99 -9.69 -11.86
C ILE A 127 0.80 -8.39 -12.64
N VAL A 128 1.41 -8.27 -13.83
CA VAL A 128 1.50 -7.00 -14.58
C VAL A 128 1.11 -7.17 -16.03
N ALA A 129 0.16 -6.36 -16.54
CA ALA A 129 -0.16 -6.27 -17.95
C ALA A 129 0.81 -5.32 -18.69
N ASN A 130 1.53 -5.81 -19.70
CA ASN A 130 2.56 -5.04 -20.40
C ASN A 130 2.16 -4.73 -21.84
N TYR A 131 1.71 -3.50 -22.08
CA TYR A 131 1.05 -3.10 -23.32
C TYR A 131 1.92 -3.29 -24.57
N ASP A 132 3.17 -2.83 -24.56
CA ASP A 132 4.03 -2.85 -25.76
C ASP A 132 4.60 -4.25 -26.06
N TRP A 133 4.68 -5.13 -25.05
CA TRP A 133 5.27 -6.47 -25.19
C TRP A 133 4.23 -7.58 -25.37
N ASN A 134 2.93 -7.25 -25.33
CA ASN A 134 1.83 -8.21 -25.54
C ASN A 134 1.90 -9.42 -24.60
N ASN A 135 2.28 -9.18 -23.34
CA ASN A 135 2.42 -10.23 -22.34
C ASN A 135 1.95 -9.76 -20.96
N VAL A 136 1.74 -10.73 -20.08
CA VAL A 136 1.61 -10.52 -18.64
C VAL A 136 2.89 -11.01 -17.97
N SER A 137 3.44 -10.23 -17.04
CA SER A 137 4.55 -10.62 -16.17
C SER A 137 4.05 -11.12 -14.83
N VAL A 138 4.69 -12.16 -14.29
CA VAL A 138 4.46 -12.70 -12.96
C VAL A 138 5.78 -12.64 -12.20
N LEU A 139 5.80 -11.91 -11.08
CA LEU A 139 6.94 -11.76 -10.20
C LEU A 139 6.57 -12.41 -8.87
N LEU A 140 7.14 -13.60 -8.62
CA LEU A 140 6.86 -14.34 -7.40
C LEU A 140 7.59 -13.72 -6.21
N ASN A 141 6.88 -13.51 -5.11
CA ASN A 141 7.43 -12.99 -3.87
C ASN A 141 8.28 -14.06 -3.18
N THR A 142 9.53 -13.73 -2.89
CA THR A 142 10.47 -14.67 -2.24
C THR A 142 10.36 -14.61 -0.71
N GLY A 143 9.65 -13.62 -0.17
CA GLY A 143 9.68 -13.23 1.24
C GLY A 143 10.70 -12.11 1.50
N ASN A 144 10.59 -11.47 2.66
CA ASN A 144 11.43 -10.34 3.07
C ASN A 144 11.44 -9.18 2.06
N SER A 145 10.27 -8.84 1.52
CA SER A 145 10.08 -7.69 0.61
C SER A 145 10.81 -7.79 -0.74
N THR A 146 11.18 -8.99 -1.19
CA THR A 146 11.91 -9.20 -2.46
C THR A 146 11.21 -10.15 -3.42
N PHE A 147 11.34 -9.91 -4.73
CA PHE A 147 10.68 -10.67 -5.79
C PHE A 147 11.66 -11.34 -6.73
N ASN A 148 11.28 -12.52 -7.24
CA ASN A 148 12.00 -13.22 -8.30
C ASN A 148 11.98 -12.42 -9.60
N ALA A 149 12.89 -12.77 -10.52
CA ALA A 149 12.83 -12.28 -11.89
C ALA A 149 11.48 -12.66 -12.54
N GLN A 150 10.94 -11.75 -13.34
CA GLN A 150 9.65 -11.96 -13.99
C GLN A 150 9.63 -13.20 -14.89
N THR A 151 8.55 -13.97 -14.80
CA THR A 151 8.15 -14.95 -15.81
C THR A 151 7.06 -14.32 -16.66
N THR A 152 7.13 -14.45 -18.00
CA THR A 152 6.20 -13.78 -18.90
C THR A 152 5.32 -14.77 -19.66
N TYR A 153 4.04 -14.44 -19.79
CA TYR A 153 3.06 -15.20 -20.55
C TYR A 153 2.50 -14.32 -21.67
N SER A 154 2.66 -14.76 -22.91
CA SER A 154 2.08 -14.04 -24.06
C SER A 154 0.56 -14.03 -23.95
N VAL A 155 -0.04 -12.88 -24.20
CA VAL A 155 -1.49 -12.69 -24.27
C VAL A 155 -1.84 -12.05 -25.62
N GLY A 156 -2.96 -11.33 -25.69
CA GLY A 156 -3.38 -10.61 -26.89
C GLY A 156 -2.56 -9.34 -27.08
N THR A 157 -2.90 -8.57 -28.11
CA THR A 157 -2.15 -7.35 -28.43
C THR A 157 -2.62 -6.17 -27.60
N GLY A 158 -1.68 -5.43 -27.00
CA GLY A 158 -1.95 -4.29 -26.14
C GLY A 158 -2.74 -4.64 -24.88
N PRO A 159 -2.24 -5.55 -24.01
CA PRO A 159 -2.89 -5.81 -22.74
C PRO A 159 -2.94 -4.53 -21.91
N TRP A 160 -4.14 -4.17 -21.46
CA TRP A 160 -4.42 -2.90 -20.78
C TRP A 160 -4.70 -3.08 -19.30
N SER A 161 -5.50 -4.08 -18.95
CA SER A 161 -5.93 -4.36 -17.58
C SER A 161 -5.76 -5.85 -17.27
N VAL A 162 -5.43 -6.15 -16.02
CA VAL A 162 -5.32 -7.52 -15.51
C VAL A 162 -6.12 -7.66 -14.21
N ALA A 163 -6.82 -8.79 -14.07
CA ALA A 163 -7.45 -9.23 -12.83
C ALA A 163 -6.90 -10.61 -12.45
N VAL A 164 -6.88 -10.91 -11.15
CA VAL A 164 -6.39 -12.19 -10.61
C VAL A 164 -7.41 -12.74 -9.63
N VAL A 165 -8.01 -13.89 -9.96
CA VAL A 165 -9.16 -14.46 -9.24
C VAL A 165 -9.38 -15.90 -9.69
N ASP A 166 -9.81 -16.76 -8.78
CA ASP A 166 -10.20 -18.14 -9.08
C ASP A 166 -11.55 -18.15 -9.83
N VAL A 167 -11.54 -18.60 -11.10
CA VAL A 167 -12.75 -18.66 -11.94
C VAL A 167 -13.28 -20.08 -12.17
N ASN A 168 -12.65 -21.08 -11.56
CA ASN A 168 -13.06 -22.49 -11.67
C ASN A 168 -13.29 -23.18 -10.31
N SER A 169 -13.20 -22.41 -9.21
CA SER A 169 -13.37 -22.87 -7.82
C SER A 169 -12.37 -23.94 -7.40
N ASP A 170 -11.14 -23.91 -7.91
CA ASP A 170 -10.08 -24.85 -7.51
C ASP A 170 -9.11 -24.29 -6.43
N ASN A 171 -9.39 -23.09 -5.93
CA ASN A 171 -8.60 -22.29 -5.00
C ASN A 171 -7.23 -21.85 -5.53
N LYS A 172 -7.08 -21.73 -6.85
CA LYS A 172 -5.87 -21.17 -7.46
C LYS A 172 -6.26 -19.93 -8.25
N PRO A 173 -5.82 -18.74 -7.84
CA PRO A 173 -6.16 -17.52 -8.57
C PRO A 173 -5.66 -17.57 -10.02
N ASP A 174 -6.57 -17.41 -10.97
CA ASP A 174 -6.31 -17.38 -12.41
C ASP A 174 -6.03 -15.95 -12.88
N VAL A 175 -5.35 -15.80 -14.02
CA VAL A 175 -5.03 -14.48 -14.57
C VAL A 175 -5.95 -14.17 -15.76
N ILE A 176 -6.58 -13.00 -15.72
CA ILE A 176 -7.47 -12.51 -16.78
C ILE A 176 -6.89 -11.22 -17.33
N ALA A 177 -6.58 -11.19 -18.62
CA ALA A 177 -5.99 -10.03 -19.29
C ALA A 177 -6.92 -9.49 -20.39
N VAL A 178 -7.21 -8.19 -20.34
CA VAL A 178 -7.95 -7.48 -21.39
C VAL A 178 -6.97 -6.88 -22.39
N ASN A 179 -7.19 -7.14 -23.67
CA ASN A 179 -6.28 -6.73 -24.74
C ASN A 179 -6.94 -5.71 -25.67
N TYR A 180 -6.51 -4.47 -25.55
CA TYR A 180 -7.09 -3.30 -26.19
C TYR A 180 -7.03 -3.35 -27.71
N ASN A 181 -5.92 -3.80 -28.29
CA ASN A 181 -5.73 -3.78 -29.75
C ASN A 181 -6.39 -5.00 -30.41
N SER A 182 -6.49 -6.14 -29.71
CA SER A 182 -7.10 -7.37 -30.26
C SER A 182 -8.58 -7.56 -29.92
N ASN A 183 -9.19 -6.63 -29.16
CA ASN A 183 -10.61 -6.66 -28.78
C ASN A 183 -11.03 -7.98 -28.11
N ASN A 184 -10.18 -8.50 -27.23
CA ASN A 184 -10.42 -9.78 -26.57
C ASN A 184 -9.98 -9.78 -25.11
N VAL A 185 -10.52 -10.74 -24.36
CA VAL A 185 -10.05 -11.15 -23.05
C VAL A 185 -9.34 -12.47 -23.18
N ILE A 186 -8.26 -12.64 -22.42
CA ILE A 186 -7.54 -13.89 -22.29
C ILE A 186 -7.60 -14.37 -20.85
N VAL A 187 -7.89 -15.65 -20.67
CA VAL A 187 -7.88 -16.35 -19.39
C VAL A 187 -6.71 -17.33 -19.38
N LEU A 188 -5.83 -17.20 -18.39
CA LEU A 188 -4.71 -18.06 -18.09
C LEU A 188 -5.03 -18.83 -16.81
N MET A 189 -5.40 -20.10 -16.94
CA MET A 189 -5.75 -20.95 -15.80
C MET A 189 -4.49 -21.34 -15.03
N ASN A 190 -4.50 -21.15 -13.71
CA ASN A 190 -3.36 -21.37 -12.85
C ASN A 190 -3.18 -22.86 -12.49
N ILE A 191 -1.96 -23.37 -12.59
CA ILE A 191 -1.61 -24.74 -12.22
C ILE A 191 -1.46 -24.87 -10.69
N GLY A 192 -1.19 -23.76 -10.00
CA GLY A 192 -1.08 -23.64 -8.54
C GLY A 192 0.34 -23.49 -8.02
N ASN A 193 1.31 -23.23 -8.90
CA ASN A 193 2.72 -23.02 -8.58
C ASN A 193 3.29 -21.75 -9.24
N GLY A 194 2.43 -20.79 -9.58
CA GLY A 194 2.78 -19.58 -10.32
C GLY A 194 2.97 -19.80 -11.83
N THR A 195 2.59 -20.96 -12.37
CA THR A 195 2.58 -21.23 -13.81
C THR A 195 1.18 -21.50 -14.34
N PHE A 196 0.96 -21.27 -15.63
CA PHE A 196 -0.38 -21.26 -16.23
C PHE A 196 -0.49 -22.23 -17.40
N HIS A 197 -1.71 -22.76 -17.60
CA HIS A 197 -2.08 -23.51 -18.79
C HIS A 197 -2.08 -22.62 -20.06
N ALA A 198 -2.32 -23.25 -21.21
CA ALA A 198 -2.50 -22.52 -22.46
C ALA A 198 -3.68 -21.54 -22.35
N GLN A 199 -3.49 -20.35 -22.94
CA GLN A 199 -4.50 -19.30 -22.92
C GLN A 199 -5.80 -19.71 -23.61
N THR A 200 -6.92 -19.28 -23.03
CA THR A 200 -8.24 -19.30 -23.70
C THR A 200 -8.64 -17.86 -24.03
N THR A 201 -9.25 -17.65 -25.20
CA THR A 201 -9.54 -16.31 -25.73
C THR A 201 -11.04 -16.11 -25.94
N TYR A 202 -11.55 -14.96 -25.54
CA TYR A 202 -12.94 -14.55 -25.71
C TYR A 202 -13.02 -13.17 -26.34
N SER A 203 -13.78 -13.04 -27.43
CA SER A 203 -14.01 -11.74 -28.08
C SER A 203 -14.94 -10.86 -27.24
N VAL A 204 -14.59 -9.58 -27.12
CA VAL A 204 -15.39 -8.57 -26.43
C VAL A 204 -15.67 -7.36 -27.34
N GLY A 205 -16.15 -6.25 -26.79
CA GLY A 205 -16.36 -5.02 -27.54
C GLY A 205 -15.05 -4.38 -28.01
N ILE A 206 -15.20 -3.25 -28.71
CA ILE A 206 -14.07 -2.55 -29.33
C ILE A 206 -13.28 -1.78 -28.28
N ASN A 207 -11.95 -1.94 -28.32
CA ASN A 207 -11.00 -1.28 -27.45
C ASN A 207 -11.30 -1.45 -25.96
N PRO A 208 -11.28 -2.71 -25.46
CA PRO A 208 -11.54 -2.98 -24.07
C PRO A 208 -10.36 -2.53 -23.20
N ILE A 209 -10.64 -1.91 -22.05
CA ILE A 209 -9.58 -1.30 -21.21
C ILE A 209 -9.66 -1.59 -19.72
N SER A 210 -10.78 -2.10 -19.22
CA SER A 210 -10.92 -2.48 -17.80
C SER A 210 -11.61 -3.83 -17.70
N VAL A 211 -11.16 -4.67 -16.78
CA VAL A 211 -11.86 -5.89 -16.36
C VAL A 211 -12.18 -5.83 -14.86
N ALA A 212 -13.40 -6.24 -14.53
CA ALA A 212 -13.80 -6.64 -13.20
C ALA A 212 -14.29 -8.09 -13.25
N VAL A 213 -14.25 -8.78 -12.11
CA VAL A 213 -14.69 -10.17 -11.99
C VAL A 213 -15.55 -10.31 -10.74
N ALA A 214 -16.78 -10.75 -10.91
CA ALA A 214 -17.76 -10.84 -9.83
C ALA A 214 -18.91 -11.76 -10.22
N ASP A 215 -19.51 -12.44 -9.26
CA ASP A 215 -20.78 -13.14 -9.45
C ASP A 215 -21.92 -12.08 -9.48
N VAL A 216 -22.46 -11.82 -10.66
CA VAL A 216 -23.53 -10.85 -10.88
C VAL A 216 -24.88 -11.52 -11.11
N ASN A 217 -24.95 -12.85 -11.14
CA ASN A 217 -26.18 -13.60 -11.34
C ASN A 217 -26.58 -14.49 -10.14
N ASN A 218 -25.78 -14.46 -9.07
CA ASN A 218 -25.94 -15.20 -7.82
C ASN A 218 -25.90 -16.72 -8.00
N ASP A 219 -25.09 -17.24 -8.93
CA ASP A 219 -24.90 -18.68 -9.14
C ASP A 219 -23.58 -19.24 -8.52
N ASN A 220 -22.84 -18.39 -7.79
CA ASN A 220 -21.53 -18.62 -7.21
C ASN A 220 -20.42 -18.88 -8.22
N LYS A 221 -20.56 -18.39 -9.46
CA LYS A 221 -19.50 -18.46 -10.47
C LYS A 221 -19.19 -17.05 -10.93
N PRO A 222 -17.98 -16.53 -10.70
CA PRO A 222 -17.70 -15.16 -11.03
C PRO A 222 -17.65 -14.93 -12.55
N GLU A 223 -18.38 -13.92 -13.01
CA GLU A 223 -18.40 -13.46 -14.40
C GLU A 223 -17.22 -12.55 -14.73
N ILE A 224 -16.87 -12.45 -16.01
CA ILE A 224 -15.96 -11.42 -16.52
C ILE A 224 -16.78 -10.24 -17.03
N ILE A 225 -16.52 -9.04 -16.49
CA ILE A 225 -17.16 -7.78 -16.86
C ILE A 225 -16.10 -6.84 -17.46
N VAL A 226 -16.35 -6.32 -18.66
CA VAL A 226 -15.34 -5.58 -19.44
C VAL A 226 -15.87 -4.25 -19.96
N ALA A 227 -15.18 -3.16 -19.65
CA ALA A 227 -15.44 -1.84 -20.24
C ALA A 227 -14.83 -1.72 -21.64
N ASN A 228 -15.67 -1.44 -22.66
CA ASN A 228 -15.25 -1.31 -24.06
C ASN A 228 -15.27 0.16 -24.50
N PHE A 229 -14.11 0.81 -24.44
CA PHE A 229 -13.97 2.26 -24.54
C PHE A 229 -14.61 2.86 -25.80
N ASN A 230 -14.31 2.32 -26.98
CA ASN A 230 -14.80 2.87 -28.26
C ASN A 230 -16.13 2.26 -28.71
N ALA A 231 -16.63 1.24 -28.02
CA ALA A 231 -17.94 0.66 -28.31
C ALA A 231 -19.06 1.27 -27.45
N ASP A 232 -18.74 2.14 -26.48
CA ASP A 232 -19.70 2.70 -25.52
C ASP A 232 -20.57 1.62 -24.86
N THR A 233 -19.93 0.50 -24.49
CA THR A 233 -20.58 -0.68 -23.89
C THR A 233 -19.76 -1.29 -22.77
N VAL A 234 -20.43 -2.04 -21.91
CA VAL A 234 -19.82 -3.06 -21.05
C VAL A 234 -20.20 -4.45 -21.57
N SER A 235 -19.23 -5.35 -21.70
CA SER A 235 -19.45 -6.77 -21.99
C SER A 235 -19.50 -7.58 -20.70
N ILE A 236 -20.41 -8.56 -20.62
CA ILE A 236 -20.48 -9.55 -19.55
C ILE A 236 -20.39 -10.94 -20.16
N LEU A 237 -19.41 -11.73 -19.73
CA LEU A 237 -19.22 -13.11 -20.16
C LEU A 237 -19.60 -14.02 -18.99
N LEU A 238 -20.68 -14.78 -19.17
CA LEU A 238 -21.21 -15.67 -18.12
C LEU A 238 -20.28 -16.85 -17.89
N SER A 239 -19.93 -17.11 -16.63
CA SER A 239 -19.10 -18.25 -16.28
C SER A 239 -19.89 -19.55 -16.38
N THR A 240 -19.24 -20.61 -16.84
CA THR A 240 -19.80 -21.97 -16.78
C THR A 240 -19.39 -22.70 -15.50
N GLY A 241 -18.43 -22.15 -14.75
CA GLY A 241 -17.93 -22.67 -13.46
C GLY A 241 -16.74 -23.62 -13.58
N ASN A 242 -16.17 -23.80 -14.76
CA ASN A 242 -14.98 -24.62 -14.99
C ASN A 242 -13.82 -23.81 -15.61
N GLY A 243 -13.83 -22.49 -15.43
CA GLY A 243 -12.88 -21.57 -16.07
C GLY A 243 -13.19 -21.24 -17.54
N THR A 244 -14.34 -21.69 -18.06
CA THR A 244 -14.80 -21.29 -19.40
C THR A 244 -16.03 -20.37 -19.35
N PHE A 245 -16.15 -19.51 -20.35
CA PHE A 245 -17.16 -18.46 -20.40
C PHE A 245 -18.01 -18.51 -21.67
N SER A 246 -19.26 -18.06 -21.55
CA SER A 246 -20.19 -17.90 -22.67
C SER A 246 -19.82 -16.69 -23.53
N ALA A 247 -20.44 -16.58 -24.72
CA ALA A 247 -20.35 -15.39 -25.54
C ALA A 247 -20.85 -14.14 -24.76
N GLN A 248 -20.25 -12.99 -25.04
CA GLN A 248 -20.59 -11.74 -24.37
C GLN A 248 -22.07 -11.36 -24.53
N THR A 249 -22.66 -10.87 -23.45
CA THR A 249 -23.82 -9.97 -23.48
C THR A 249 -23.32 -8.54 -23.33
N THR A 250 -23.90 -7.58 -24.05
CA THR A 250 -23.45 -6.18 -24.01
C THR A 250 -24.51 -5.23 -23.45
N TYR A 251 -24.08 -4.31 -22.61
CA TYR A 251 -24.89 -3.23 -22.06
C TYR A 251 -24.42 -1.89 -22.60
N SER A 252 -25.31 -1.13 -23.23
CA SER A 252 -25.04 0.25 -23.63
C SER A 252 -24.98 1.17 -22.41
N ILE A 253 -24.03 2.09 -22.43
CA ILE A 253 -23.75 3.01 -21.34
C ILE A 253 -23.31 4.37 -21.91
N SER A 254 -23.02 5.33 -21.03
CA SER A 254 -22.42 6.61 -21.38
C SER A 254 -21.06 6.46 -22.09
N SER A 255 -20.66 7.49 -22.85
CA SER A 255 -19.55 7.40 -23.80
C SER A 255 -18.17 7.35 -23.14
N GLY A 256 -17.30 6.50 -23.71
CA GLY A 256 -15.92 6.30 -23.30
C GLY A 256 -15.77 5.61 -21.95
N PRO A 257 -16.37 4.43 -21.71
CA PRO A 257 -16.15 3.72 -20.45
C PRO A 257 -14.67 3.40 -20.24
N CYS A 258 -14.10 3.97 -19.19
CA CYS A 258 -12.69 3.83 -18.88
C CYS A 258 -12.39 2.79 -17.81
N TYR A 259 -13.35 2.59 -16.89
CA TYR A 259 -13.20 1.70 -15.76
C TYR A 259 -14.55 1.10 -15.40
N VAL A 260 -14.54 -0.15 -14.97
CA VAL A 260 -15.70 -0.82 -14.39
C VAL A 260 -15.32 -1.38 -13.02
N ALA A 261 -16.13 -1.06 -12.02
CA ALA A 261 -16.12 -1.65 -10.70
C ALA A 261 -17.45 -2.38 -10.46
N VAL A 262 -17.44 -3.40 -9.63
CA VAL A 262 -18.62 -4.19 -9.28
C VAL A 262 -18.72 -4.30 -7.77
N PHE A 263 -19.81 -3.80 -7.20
CA PHE A 263 -20.03 -3.73 -5.76
C PHE A 263 -21.52 -3.50 -5.45
N ASP A 264 -22.04 -4.03 -4.34
CA ASP A 264 -23.40 -3.75 -3.89
C ASP A 264 -23.49 -2.34 -3.27
N VAL A 265 -24.08 -1.39 -4.00
CA VAL A 265 -24.17 0.01 -3.54
C VAL A 265 -25.57 0.36 -3.00
N ASN A 266 -26.49 -0.59 -2.96
CA ASN A 266 -27.84 -0.39 -2.45
C ASN A 266 -28.20 -1.32 -1.26
N ASN A 267 -27.25 -2.15 -0.84
CA ASN A 267 -27.34 -3.12 0.25
C ASN A 267 -28.42 -4.20 0.04
N ASP A 268 -28.68 -4.62 -1.21
CA ASP A 268 -29.62 -5.69 -1.54
C ASP A 268 -28.95 -7.08 -1.78
N ASN A 269 -27.65 -7.17 -1.52
CA ASN A 269 -26.77 -8.32 -1.74
C ASN A 269 -26.66 -8.75 -3.20
N LYS A 270 -26.80 -7.82 -4.15
CA LYS A 270 -26.54 -8.06 -5.56
C LYS A 270 -25.49 -7.06 -6.02
N PRO A 271 -24.33 -7.52 -6.49
CA PRO A 271 -23.30 -6.59 -6.93
C PRO A 271 -23.78 -5.75 -8.12
N ASP A 272 -23.78 -4.44 -7.94
CA ASP A 272 -24.13 -3.44 -8.95
C ASP A 272 -22.91 -3.07 -9.80
N MET A 273 -23.13 -2.44 -10.95
CA MET A 273 -22.06 -2.01 -11.84
C MET A 273 -21.84 -0.51 -11.76
N ILE A 274 -20.59 -0.09 -11.56
CA ILE A 274 -20.18 1.31 -11.48
C ILE A 274 -19.14 1.57 -12.57
N VAL A 275 -19.40 2.55 -13.43
CA VAL A 275 -18.62 2.81 -14.65
C VAL A 275 -18.19 4.27 -14.73
N ALA A 276 -16.88 4.53 -14.82
CA ALA A 276 -16.36 5.86 -15.16
C ALA A 276 -16.40 6.07 -16.67
N ASN A 277 -17.06 7.15 -17.12
CA ASN A 277 -17.26 7.45 -18.54
C ASN A 277 -16.46 8.69 -18.92
N TYR A 278 -15.28 8.45 -19.50
CA TYR A 278 -14.23 9.43 -19.79
C TYR A 278 -14.71 10.58 -20.68
N HIS A 279 -15.51 10.30 -21.71
CA HIS A 279 -15.99 11.32 -22.64
C HIS A 279 -17.22 12.05 -22.10
N SER A 280 -18.08 11.35 -21.36
CA SER A 280 -19.29 11.94 -20.77
C SER A 280 -19.06 12.71 -19.46
N ASN A 281 -17.86 12.65 -18.87
CA ASN A 281 -17.53 13.29 -17.58
C ASN A 281 -18.51 12.92 -16.46
N ASN A 282 -18.88 11.65 -16.40
CA ASN A 282 -19.79 11.13 -15.40
C ASN A 282 -19.34 9.75 -14.89
N VAL A 283 -19.83 9.38 -13.71
CA VAL A 283 -19.89 7.98 -13.27
C VAL A 283 -21.32 7.52 -13.48
N GLY A 284 -21.50 6.34 -14.05
CA GLY A 284 -22.79 5.71 -14.18
C GLY A 284 -22.92 4.48 -13.30
N VAL A 285 -24.08 4.32 -12.68
CA VAL A 285 -24.44 3.22 -11.80
C VAL A 285 -25.59 2.45 -12.43
N LEU A 286 -25.41 1.14 -12.59
CA LEU A 286 -26.44 0.23 -13.08
C LEU A 286 -26.75 -0.75 -11.95
N LEU A 287 -27.97 -0.66 -11.41
CA LEU A 287 -28.40 -1.55 -10.32
C LEU A 287 -28.72 -2.94 -10.86
N ASN A 288 -28.24 -3.97 -10.18
CA ASN A 288 -28.42 -5.36 -10.57
C ASN A 288 -29.80 -5.88 -10.13
N THR A 289 -30.49 -6.59 -11.03
CA THR A 289 -31.79 -7.20 -10.72
C THR A 289 -31.65 -8.52 -9.97
N GLY A 290 -30.46 -9.16 -10.02
CA GLY A 290 -30.11 -10.39 -9.29
C GLY A 290 -30.10 -11.65 -10.12
N ASN A 291 -30.25 -11.54 -11.44
CA ASN A 291 -30.20 -12.67 -12.38
C ASN A 291 -29.19 -12.43 -13.52
N GLY A 292 -28.19 -11.57 -13.30
CA GLY A 292 -27.22 -11.16 -14.31
C GLY A 292 -27.73 -10.09 -15.27
N THR A 293 -28.90 -9.48 -15.00
CA THR A 293 -29.40 -8.33 -15.76
C THR A 293 -29.44 -7.07 -14.93
N PHE A 294 -29.28 -5.92 -15.58
CA PHE A 294 -29.11 -4.62 -14.93
C PHE A 294 -30.20 -3.63 -15.35
N HIS A 295 -30.59 -2.75 -14.44
CA HIS A 295 -31.40 -1.58 -14.72
C HIS A 295 -30.65 -0.58 -15.61
N ALA A 296 -31.38 0.38 -16.18
CA ALA A 296 -30.80 1.46 -16.95
C ALA A 296 -29.82 2.29 -16.10
N GLN A 297 -28.76 2.78 -16.74
CA GLN A 297 -27.72 3.57 -16.09
C GLN A 297 -28.29 4.86 -15.50
N THR A 298 -28.06 5.08 -14.21
CA THR A 298 -28.20 6.38 -13.55
C THR A 298 -26.84 7.07 -13.53
N THR A 299 -26.75 8.33 -13.95
CA THR A 299 -25.48 9.03 -14.10
C THR A 299 -25.31 10.16 -13.08
N TYR A 300 -24.08 10.33 -12.61
CA TYR A 300 -23.66 11.37 -11.69
C TYR A 300 -22.51 12.15 -12.33
N SER A 301 -22.70 13.45 -12.52
CA SER A 301 -21.65 14.31 -13.06
C SER A 301 -20.45 14.33 -12.13
N VAL A 302 -19.26 14.19 -12.72
CA VAL A 302 -17.99 14.28 -12.00
C VAL A 302 -17.03 15.26 -12.67
N GLY A 303 -15.77 15.28 -12.23
CA GLY A 303 -14.72 16.05 -12.91
C GLY A 303 -14.48 15.59 -14.35
N THR A 304 -13.61 16.30 -15.05
CA THR A 304 -13.31 16.02 -16.45
C THR A 304 -12.43 14.79 -16.62
N ASN A 305 -12.76 13.97 -17.62
CA ASN A 305 -12.02 12.78 -18.01
C ASN A 305 -11.81 11.79 -16.85
N PRO A 306 -12.89 11.24 -16.25
CA PRO A 306 -12.76 10.26 -15.20
C PRO A 306 -12.09 8.97 -15.72
N ILE A 307 -11.10 8.44 -14.99
CA ILE A 307 -10.29 7.28 -15.42
C ILE A 307 -10.52 6.03 -14.58
N SER A 308 -10.57 6.14 -13.24
CA SER A 308 -10.62 4.99 -12.33
C SER A 308 -11.64 5.22 -11.21
N VAL A 309 -12.26 4.13 -10.76
CA VAL A 309 -13.24 4.10 -9.67
C VAL A 309 -12.78 3.12 -8.59
N ALA A 310 -12.86 3.54 -7.33
CA ALA A 310 -12.86 2.67 -6.16
C ALA A 310 -14.19 2.81 -5.41
N VAL A 311 -14.58 1.75 -4.71
CA VAL A 311 -15.82 1.71 -3.92
C VAL A 311 -15.46 1.30 -2.50
N ALA A 312 -15.79 2.15 -1.53
CA ALA A 312 -15.49 1.94 -0.11
C ALA A 312 -16.33 2.87 0.77
N ASP A 313 -16.64 2.46 1.99
CA ASP A 313 -17.18 3.37 3.00
C ASP A 313 -16.05 4.30 3.49
N VAL A 314 -16.16 5.59 3.19
CA VAL A 314 -15.16 6.60 3.59
C VAL A 314 -15.68 7.56 4.67
N ASN A 315 -16.92 7.40 5.11
CA ASN A 315 -17.53 8.24 6.15
C ASN A 315 -18.00 7.46 7.39
N ASN A 316 -17.74 6.14 7.40
CA ASN A 316 -18.11 5.19 8.44
C ASN A 316 -19.63 5.10 8.70
N ASP A 317 -20.46 5.28 7.66
CA ASP A 317 -21.92 5.14 7.75
C ASP A 317 -22.45 3.76 7.28
N SER A 318 -21.54 2.83 7.00
CA SER A 318 -21.81 1.48 6.49
C SER A 318 -22.45 1.44 5.11
N LYS A 319 -22.27 2.50 4.31
CA LYS A 319 -22.66 2.53 2.90
C LYS A 319 -21.41 2.78 2.08
N SER A 320 -21.23 1.97 1.03
CA SER A 320 -20.05 2.14 0.20
C SER A 320 -20.22 3.33 -0.73
N ASP A 321 -19.28 4.26 -0.66
CA ASP A 321 -19.20 5.47 -1.44
C ASP A 321 -18.43 5.23 -2.74
N ILE A 322 -18.57 6.14 -3.70
CA ILE A 322 -17.81 6.11 -4.96
C ILE A 322 -16.67 7.12 -4.90
N ILE A 323 -15.46 6.64 -5.14
CA ILE A 323 -14.24 7.45 -5.26
C ILE A 323 -13.79 7.40 -6.72
N VAL A 324 -13.59 8.56 -7.36
CA VAL A 324 -13.27 8.65 -8.79
C VAL A 324 -12.07 9.55 -9.05
N THR A 325 -11.12 9.11 -9.87
CA THR A 325 -10.03 9.97 -10.36
C THR A 325 -10.47 10.70 -11.61
N ASN A 326 -10.28 12.03 -11.65
CA ASN A 326 -10.63 12.90 -12.77
C ASN A 326 -9.34 13.43 -13.40
N TYR A 327 -8.83 12.71 -14.40
CA TYR A 327 -7.53 12.98 -15.02
C TYR A 327 -7.44 14.41 -15.55
N GLY A 328 -8.48 14.88 -16.24
CA GLY A 328 -8.47 16.21 -16.87
C GLY A 328 -8.60 17.36 -15.88
N SER A 329 -9.15 17.11 -14.69
CA SER A 329 -9.34 18.12 -13.64
C SER A 329 -8.23 18.14 -12.61
N ASN A 330 -7.35 17.12 -12.58
CA ASN A 330 -6.36 16.90 -11.52
C ASN A 330 -7.00 16.80 -10.13
N THR A 331 -8.09 16.04 -10.03
CA THR A 331 -8.83 15.85 -8.78
C THR A 331 -9.24 14.42 -8.55
N VAL A 332 -9.45 14.07 -7.28
CA VAL A 332 -10.26 12.93 -6.87
C VAL A 332 -11.64 13.43 -6.44
N GLY A 333 -12.68 12.72 -6.86
CA GLY A 333 -14.06 12.93 -6.47
C GLY A 333 -14.54 11.90 -5.48
N VAL A 334 -15.35 12.35 -4.51
CA VAL A 334 -16.06 11.48 -3.56
C VAL A 334 -17.54 11.73 -3.69
N LEU A 335 -18.30 10.71 -4.04
CA LEU A 335 -19.75 10.73 -4.10
C LEU A 335 -20.26 9.87 -2.94
N LEU A 336 -20.77 10.53 -1.90
CA LEU A 336 -21.29 9.84 -0.73
C LEU A 336 -22.62 9.15 -1.03
N ASN A 337 -22.73 7.89 -0.64
CA ASN A 337 -23.90 7.07 -0.87
C ASN A 337 -25.02 7.41 0.12
N THR A 338 -26.25 7.48 -0.36
CA THR A 338 -27.43 7.72 0.47
C THR A 338 -28.00 6.42 1.06
N GLY A 339 -27.63 5.26 0.51
CA GLY A 339 -27.92 3.92 1.02
C GLY A 339 -28.94 3.12 0.20
N ASN A 340 -29.32 3.62 -0.97
CA ASN A 340 -30.27 2.97 -1.88
C ASN A 340 -29.76 2.95 -3.33
N GLY A 341 -28.44 2.99 -3.52
CA GLY A 341 -27.82 3.11 -4.85
C GLY A 341 -27.89 4.52 -5.44
N THR A 342 -28.30 5.53 -4.67
CA THR A 342 -28.24 6.95 -5.06
C THR A 342 -27.16 7.71 -4.30
N PHE A 343 -26.54 8.68 -4.97
CA PHE A 343 -25.35 9.35 -4.47
C PHE A 343 -25.53 10.87 -4.42
N ASN A 344 -24.89 11.49 -3.44
CA ASN A 344 -24.78 12.94 -3.33
C ASN A 344 -23.88 13.51 -4.44
N ALA A 345 -23.96 14.83 -4.64
CA ALA A 345 -23.04 15.54 -5.52
C ALA A 345 -21.58 15.37 -5.07
N GLN A 346 -20.66 15.31 -6.03
CA GLN A 346 -19.24 15.09 -5.79
C GLN A 346 -18.62 16.15 -4.86
N ALA A 347 -17.99 15.70 -3.78
CA ALA A 347 -16.94 16.46 -3.09
C ALA A 347 -15.61 16.28 -3.83
N THR A 348 -14.82 17.35 -3.97
CA THR A 348 -13.63 17.37 -4.82
C THR A 348 -12.37 17.65 -4.01
N TYR A 349 -11.34 16.84 -4.23
CA TYR A 349 -10.03 16.95 -3.59
C TYR A 349 -8.95 17.10 -4.66
N SER A 350 -8.14 18.15 -4.58
CA SER A 350 -7.02 18.37 -5.49
C SER A 350 -5.89 17.39 -5.20
N VAL A 351 -5.31 16.84 -6.26
CA VAL A 351 -4.14 15.95 -6.23
C VAL A 351 -3.10 16.41 -7.25
N ASP A 352 -1.96 15.73 -7.29
CA ASP A 352 -0.96 15.96 -8.33
C ASP A 352 -1.50 15.68 -9.75
N THR A 353 -0.76 16.09 -10.77
CA THR A 353 -1.29 16.15 -12.13
C THR A 353 -1.49 14.78 -12.76
N GLY A 354 -2.63 14.60 -13.43
CA GLY A 354 -3.00 13.40 -14.17
C GLY A 354 -3.27 12.19 -13.28
N PRO A 355 -4.18 12.27 -12.29
CA PRO A 355 -4.57 11.11 -11.49
C PRO A 355 -5.17 10.03 -12.40
N TRP A 356 -4.59 8.83 -12.35
CA TRP A 356 -4.93 7.71 -13.24
C TRP A 356 -5.58 6.55 -12.51
N SER A 357 -5.11 6.23 -11.30
CA SER A 357 -5.60 5.09 -10.52
C SER A 357 -5.74 5.49 -9.07
N VAL A 358 -6.76 4.97 -8.41
CA VAL A 358 -6.99 5.14 -6.98
C VAL A 358 -7.23 3.79 -6.31
N ALA A 359 -6.61 3.58 -5.16
CA ALA A 359 -6.91 2.53 -4.21
C ALA A 359 -7.40 3.16 -2.90
N VAL A 360 -8.25 2.45 -2.16
CA VAL A 360 -8.83 2.92 -0.90
C VAL A 360 -8.66 1.87 0.17
N ILE A 361 -7.96 2.21 1.25
CA ILE A 361 -7.61 1.31 2.36
C ILE A 361 -7.13 2.13 3.56
N ASP A 362 -7.36 1.64 4.78
CA ASP A 362 -6.73 2.20 5.98
C ASP A 362 -5.21 1.98 5.92
N VAL A 363 -4.47 3.04 5.62
CA VAL A 363 -3.03 2.95 5.41
C VAL A 363 -2.27 3.14 6.71
N ASN A 364 -2.81 3.92 7.64
CA ASN A 364 -2.13 4.32 8.88
C ASN A 364 -2.63 3.58 10.13
N SER A 365 -3.50 2.58 9.96
CA SER A 365 -4.11 1.78 11.02
C SER A 365 -4.99 2.59 11.99
N ASP A 366 -5.67 3.62 11.50
CA ASP A 366 -6.60 4.44 12.31
C ASP A 366 -8.09 4.08 12.12
N TYR A 367 -8.36 2.99 11.41
CA TYR A 367 -9.67 2.45 11.06
C TYR A 367 -10.49 3.34 10.11
N LYS A 368 -9.84 4.19 9.32
CA LYS A 368 -10.49 4.99 8.29
C LYS A 368 -9.83 4.72 6.95
N SER A 369 -10.64 4.44 5.93
CA SER A 369 -10.10 4.18 4.61
C SER A 369 -9.52 5.45 3.99
N ASP A 370 -8.21 5.45 3.70
CA ASP A 370 -7.46 6.52 3.06
C ASP A 370 -7.39 6.33 1.55
N MET A 371 -7.02 7.38 0.80
CA MET A 371 -6.84 7.28 -0.66
C MET A 371 -5.37 7.21 -1.05
N ILE A 372 -5.04 6.29 -1.96
CA ILE A 372 -3.73 6.18 -2.59
C ILE A 372 -3.92 6.40 -4.09
N VAL A 373 -3.29 7.43 -4.65
CA VAL A 373 -3.55 7.93 -6.01
C VAL A 373 -2.28 7.90 -6.85
N ALA A 374 -2.28 7.21 -7.98
CA ALA A 374 -1.22 7.28 -8.98
C ALA A 374 -1.41 8.52 -9.88
N ASN A 375 -0.44 9.44 -9.86
CA ASN A 375 -0.48 10.68 -10.65
C ASN A 375 0.47 10.56 -11.83
N TYR A 376 -0.09 10.13 -12.96
CA TYR A 376 0.61 9.75 -14.18
C TYR A 376 1.56 10.83 -14.70
N VAL A 377 1.12 12.10 -14.72
CA VAL A 377 1.92 13.19 -15.31
C VAL A 377 2.98 13.68 -14.32
N SER A 378 2.66 13.73 -13.03
CA SER A 378 3.61 14.19 -12.00
C SER A 378 4.67 13.15 -11.62
N ASN A 379 4.49 11.88 -12.01
CA ASN A 379 5.35 10.76 -11.61
C ASN A 379 5.38 10.55 -10.09
N THR A 380 4.21 10.69 -9.47
CA THR A 380 4.05 10.56 -8.02
C THR A 380 2.92 9.60 -7.66
N VAL A 381 2.99 9.05 -6.45
CA VAL A 381 1.84 8.53 -5.72
C VAL A 381 1.48 9.52 -4.62
N GLY A 382 0.23 9.94 -4.57
CA GLY A 382 -0.31 10.79 -3.50
C GLY A 382 -1.10 9.96 -2.49
N VAL A 383 -0.93 10.24 -1.20
CA VAL A 383 -1.72 9.64 -0.10
C VAL A 383 -2.55 10.71 0.57
N LEU A 384 -3.87 10.58 0.57
CA LEU A 384 -4.79 11.50 1.24
C LEU A 384 -5.39 10.78 2.44
N LEU A 385 -5.05 11.24 3.65
CA LEU A 385 -5.54 10.65 4.88
C LEU A 385 -6.97 11.11 5.18
N ASN A 386 -7.83 10.17 5.55
CA ASN A 386 -9.23 10.38 5.83
C ASN A 386 -9.43 10.91 7.26
N THR A 387 -10.31 11.90 7.42
CA THR A 387 -10.69 12.45 8.74
C THR A 387 -11.78 11.63 9.44
N GLY A 388 -12.41 10.69 8.73
CA GLY A 388 -13.38 9.72 9.26
C GLY A 388 -14.85 10.10 9.04
N ASN A 389 -15.11 11.15 8.27
CA ASN A 389 -16.46 11.66 7.95
C ASN A 389 -16.62 11.95 6.45
N GLY A 390 -15.85 11.26 5.59
CA GLY A 390 -15.83 11.46 4.15
C GLY A 390 -15.04 12.69 3.70
N THR A 391 -14.25 13.30 4.59
CA THR A 391 -13.31 14.38 4.25
C THR A 391 -11.86 13.94 4.37
N PHE A 392 -10.97 14.57 3.59
CA PHE A 392 -9.59 14.13 3.43
C PHE A 392 -8.62 15.29 3.64
N HIS A 393 -7.48 14.99 4.26
CA HIS A 393 -6.34 15.88 4.34
C HIS A 393 -5.71 16.11 2.97
N ALA A 394 -4.89 17.17 2.87
CA ALA A 394 -4.08 17.40 1.68
C ALA A 394 -3.14 16.21 1.43
N GLN A 395 -2.87 15.91 0.15
CA GLN A 395 -2.06 14.75 -0.20
C GLN A 395 -0.63 14.86 0.37
N THR A 396 -0.10 13.73 0.80
CA THR A 396 1.33 13.51 0.99
C THR A 396 1.89 12.83 -0.27
N THR A 397 2.93 13.39 -0.84
CA THR A 397 3.45 12.98 -2.15
C THR A 397 4.70 12.10 -2.03
N TYR A 398 4.71 10.99 -2.77
CA TYR A 398 5.85 10.09 -2.93
C TYR A 398 6.28 10.06 -4.40
N SER A 399 7.57 10.30 -4.66
CA SER A 399 8.12 10.15 -6.01
C SER A 399 8.24 8.67 -6.38
N VAL A 400 7.81 8.33 -7.58
CA VAL A 400 7.88 6.96 -8.13
C VAL A 400 8.48 7.01 -9.54
N GLY A 401 8.53 5.86 -10.22
CA GLY A 401 8.93 5.80 -11.63
C GLY A 401 8.06 6.64 -12.56
N VAL A 402 8.48 6.78 -13.81
CA VAL A 402 7.82 7.62 -14.81
C VAL A 402 6.50 7.01 -15.26
N GLY A 403 5.45 7.82 -15.32
CA GLY A 403 4.12 7.45 -15.79
C GLY A 403 3.46 6.36 -14.93
N PRO A 404 3.30 6.54 -13.61
CA PRO A 404 2.59 5.59 -12.77
C PRO A 404 1.13 5.50 -13.23
N ARG A 405 0.71 4.31 -13.64
CA ARG A 405 -0.62 4.07 -14.22
C ARG A 405 -1.56 3.30 -13.30
N SER A 406 -1.04 2.40 -12.48
CA SER A 406 -1.85 1.53 -11.65
C SER A 406 -1.18 1.38 -10.30
N VAL A 407 -1.99 1.49 -9.25
CA VAL A 407 -1.62 1.19 -7.86
C VAL A 407 -2.39 -0.04 -7.39
N ALA A 408 -1.69 -0.95 -6.73
CA ALA A 408 -2.26 -2.01 -5.92
C ALA A 408 -1.70 -1.88 -4.51
N VAL A 409 -2.46 -2.34 -3.51
CA VAL A 409 -2.08 -2.22 -2.10
C VAL A 409 -2.24 -3.58 -1.44
N VAL A 410 -1.18 -4.05 -0.80
CA VAL A 410 -1.13 -5.33 -0.08
C VAL A 410 0.09 -5.34 0.83
N ASP A 411 0.02 -6.04 1.93
CA ASP A 411 1.22 -6.35 2.72
C ASP A 411 2.07 -7.38 1.96
N VAL A 412 3.21 -6.97 1.40
CA VAL A 412 4.12 -7.87 0.67
C VAL A 412 5.21 -8.45 1.55
N ASN A 413 5.29 -8.02 2.80
CA ASN A 413 6.39 -8.35 3.70
C ASN A 413 5.96 -9.04 5.01
N ASN A 414 4.64 -9.21 5.19
CA ASN A 414 3.97 -9.84 6.33
C ASN A 414 4.17 -9.09 7.67
N ASP A 415 4.27 -7.76 7.65
CA ASP A 415 4.31 -6.93 8.86
C ASP A 415 2.93 -6.39 9.31
N ASN A 416 1.87 -6.80 8.62
CA ASN A 416 0.48 -6.35 8.74
C ASN A 416 0.27 -4.86 8.42
N LYS A 417 1.16 -4.25 7.63
CA LYS A 417 1.00 -2.90 7.11
C LYS A 417 0.84 -2.95 5.58
N PRO A 418 -0.11 -2.21 5.02
CA PRO A 418 -0.32 -2.19 3.57
C PRO A 418 0.85 -1.50 2.85
N ASP A 419 1.51 -2.22 1.93
CA ASP A 419 2.55 -1.69 1.03
C ASP A 419 1.94 -1.25 -0.31
N ILE A 420 2.56 -0.30 -1.00
CA ILE A 420 2.09 0.20 -2.30
C ILE A 420 2.90 -0.42 -3.44
N ILE A 421 2.21 -1.01 -4.41
CA ILE A 421 2.77 -1.54 -5.66
C ILE A 421 2.33 -0.65 -6.81
N VAL A 422 3.28 -0.16 -7.61
CA VAL A 422 3.01 0.80 -8.69
C VAL A 422 3.54 0.30 -10.02
N ALA A 423 2.68 0.24 -11.04
CA ALA A 423 3.09 0.04 -12.44
C ALA A 423 3.53 1.36 -13.08
N ASN A 424 4.83 1.53 -13.31
CA ASN A 424 5.41 2.74 -13.90
C ASN A 424 5.61 2.55 -15.41
N SER A 425 4.60 2.95 -16.18
CA SER A 425 4.53 2.67 -17.62
C SER A 425 5.68 3.29 -18.42
N GLY A 426 6.15 4.49 -18.05
CA GLY A 426 7.24 5.18 -18.73
C GLY A 426 8.63 4.65 -18.36
N SER A 427 8.77 4.03 -17.18
CA SER A 427 10.03 3.43 -16.74
C SER A 427 10.13 1.92 -16.98
N ASN A 428 9.09 1.29 -17.55
CA ASN A 428 9.05 -0.16 -17.82
C ASN A 428 9.34 -1.02 -16.58
N ASN A 429 8.83 -0.59 -15.42
CA ASN A 429 9.06 -1.28 -14.16
C ASN A 429 7.82 -1.26 -13.27
N VAL A 430 7.82 -2.16 -12.30
CA VAL A 430 7.00 -2.02 -11.10
C VAL A 430 7.90 -1.50 -10.00
N GLY A 431 7.36 -0.71 -9.08
CA GLY A 431 8.06 -0.56 -7.83
C GLY A 431 7.17 -0.58 -6.60
N VAL A 432 7.83 -0.92 -5.50
CA VAL A 432 7.24 -1.29 -4.22
C VAL A 432 7.67 -0.27 -3.18
N LEU A 433 6.71 0.42 -2.58
CA LEU A 433 6.94 1.33 -1.47
C LEU A 433 6.48 0.60 -0.20
N LEU A 434 7.45 0.24 0.64
CA LEU A 434 7.16 -0.46 1.89
C LEU A 434 6.68 0.53 2.95
N HIS A 435 5.67 0.13 3.69
CA HIS A 435 5.20 0.86 4.85
C HIS A 435 6.26 0.78 5.97
N CYS A 436 6.42 1.87 6.71
CA CYS A 436 7.27 1.96 7.90
C CYS A 436 6.43 2.22 9.17
#